data_AF-A0ABD0NDE6-F1
#
_entry.id   AF-A0ABD0NDE6-F1
#
_cell.length_a   1.000
_cell.length_b   1.000
_cell.length_c   1.000
_cell.angle_alpha   90.00
_cell.angle_beta   90.00
_cell.angle_gamma   90.00
#
_symmetry.space_group_name_H-M   'P 1'
#
loop_
_entity.id
_entity.type
_entity.pdbx_description
1 polymer ?
#
loop_
_entity_poly.entity_id
_entity_poly.type
_entity_poly.pdbx_seq_one_letter_code
_entity_poly.pdbx_strand_id
1 'polypeptide(L)' 'EGLPAIGFSPMNLTPILLHDHNEYLNEQVFLRGIQVYEHLLPALASVPPLSGEA' A
#
# COMPACT_ATOMS: atom_id res chain seq x y z
N GLU A 1 16.97 -15.70 -8.00
CA GLU A 1 15.67 -15.25 -8.51
C GLU A 1 15.22 -14.02 -7.74
N GLY A 2 14.21 -13.29 -8.23
CA GLY A 2 13.71 -12.07 -7.57
C GLY A 2 12.61 -12.36 -6.53
N LEU A 3 12.37 -11.41 -5.63
CA LEU A 3 11.24 -11.45 -4.69
C LEU A 3 9.96 -10.90 -5.36
N PRO A 4 8.78 -11.50 -5.10
CA PRO A 4 7.52 -10.92 -5.55
C PRO A 4 7.25 -9.59 -4.85
N ALA A 5 6.90 -8.56 -5.61
CA ALA A 5 6.67 -7.21 -5.08
C ALA A 5 5.53 -6.49 -5.80
N ILE A 6 4.81 -5.64 -5.06
CA ILE A 6 3.75 -4.76 -5.56
C ILE A 6 3.98 -3.36 -5.00
N GLY A 7 3.97 -2.34 -5.87
CA GLY A 7 3.91 -0.94 -5.44
C GLY A 7 2.46 -0.49 -5.34
N PHE A 8 2.01 -0.17 -4.12
CA PHE A 8 0.63 0.26 -3.86
C PHE A 8 0.60 1.49 -2.95
N SER A 9 -0.27 2.44 -3.27
CA SER A 9 -0.51 3.62 -2.43
C SER A 9 -2.01 3.90 -2.38
N PRO A 10 -2.65 3.87 -1.19
CA PRO A 10 -4.09 4.07 -1.04
C PRO A 10 -4.48 5.56 -1.12
N MET A 11 -4.10 6.23 -2.22
CA MET A 11 -4.35 7.65 -2.47
C MET A 11 -5.50 7.82 -3.48
N ASN A 12 -6.67 7.28 -3.16
CA ASN A 12 -7.83 7.43 -4.02
C ASN A 12 -8.29 8.89 -4.08
N LEU A 13 -8.99 9.26 -5.16
CA LEU A 13 -9.54 10.61 -5.37
C LEU A 13 -8.51 11.74 -5.21
N THR A 14 -7.22 11.43 -5.39
CA THR A 14 -6.10 12.37 -5.28
C THR A 14 -5.53 12.59 -6.69
N PRO A 15 -5.31 13.84 -7.12
CA PRO A 15 -4.64 14.11 -8.40
C PRO A 15 -3.22 13.55 -8.40
N ILE A 16 -2.71 13.16 -9.58
CA ILE A 16 -1.32 12.73 -9.72
C ILE A 16 -0.43 13.97 -9.73
N LEU A 17 0.22 14.25 -8.60
CA LEU A 17 1.09 15.43 -8.40
C LEU A 17 2.51 15.06 -7.94
N LEU A 18 2.92 13.79 -8.09
CA LEU A 18 4.26 13.36 -7.68
C LEU A 18 5.32 14.24 -8.38
N HIS A 19 6.13 14.95 -7.60
CA HIS A 19 7.15 15.88 -8.09
C HIS A 19 6.64 17.11 -8.87
N ASP A 20 5.36 17.48 -8.73
CA ASP A 20 4.82 18.72 -9.31
C ASP A 20 4.62 19.82 -8.25
N HIS A 21 4.33 21.03 -8.70
CA HIS A 21 4.04 22.17 -7.84
C HIS A 21 2.74 21.95 -7.06
N ASN A 22 2.73 22.41 -5.81
CA ASN A 22 1.59 22.24 -4.89
C ASN A 22 1.18 20.77 -4.69
N GLU A 23 2.14 19.84 -4.66
CA GLU A 23 1.90 18.46 -4.22
C GLU A 23 1.19 18.44 -2.86
N TYR A 24 0.05 17.75 -2.78
CA TYR A 24 -0.73 17.60 -1.56
C TYR A 24 -1.44 16.26 -1.49
N LEU A 25 -1.85 15.89 -0.28
CA LEU A 25 -2.74 14.78 -0.01
C LEU A 25 -3.81 15.23 0.98
N ASN A 26 -5.06 14.85 0.73
CA ASN A 26 -6.14 15.12 1.67
C ASN A 26 -5.95 14.30 2.96
N GLU A 27 -6.09 14.92 4.13
CA GLU A 27 -5.90 14.27 5.43
C GLU A 27 -6.81 13.04 5.63
N GLN A 28 -8.04 13.05 5.11
CA GLN A 28 -8.97 11.93 5.24
C GLN A 28 -8.54 10.74 4.38
N VAL A 29 -7.96 11.00 3.19
CA VAL A 29 -7.37 9.96 2.34
C VAL A 29 -6.15 9.36 3.02
N PHE A 30 -5.29 10.19 3.62
CA PHE A 30 -4.13 9.72 4.39
C PHE A 30 -4.55 8.81 5.55
N LEU A 31 -5.49 9.26 6.39
CA LEU A 31 -5.99 8.49 7.54
C LEU A 31 -6.70 7.20 7.11
N ARG A 32 -7.46 7.22 6.01
CA ARG A 32 -8.04 6.00 5.43
C ARG A 32 -6.95 5.06 4.93
N GLY A 33 -5.86 5.58 4.38
CA GLY A 33 -4.70 4.79 3.96
C GLY A 33 -4.07 3.99 5.10
N ILE A 34 -3.99 4.56 6.31
CA ILE A 34 -3.56 3.83 7.51
C ILE A 34 -4.46 2.62 7.75
N GLN A 35 -5.78 2.84 7.72
CA GLN A 35 -6.76 1.77 7.95
C GLN A 35 -6.70 0.69 6.87
N VAL A 36 -6.36 1.02 5.62
CA VAL A 36 -6.11 0.02 4.58
C VAL A 36 -4.92 -0.87 4.95
N TYR A 37 -3.80 -0.27 5.40
CA TYR A 37 -2.63 -1.05 5.81
C TYR A 37 -2.85 -1.85 7.10
N GLU A 38 -3.70 -1.39 8.02
CA GLU A 38 -4.13 -2.17 9.18
C GLU A 38 -4.81 -3.49 8.79
N HIS A 39 -5.43 -3.58 7.61
CA HIS A 39 -6.01 -4.81 7.08
C HIS A 39 -5.03 -5.60 6.22
N LEU A 40 -4.23 -4.92 5.38
CA LEU A 40 -3.29 -5.58 4.46
C LEU A 40 -2.16 -6.28 5.22
N LEU A 41 -1.57 -5.63 6.23
CA LEU A 41 -0.40 -6.18 6.92
C LEU A 41 -0.72 -7.52 7.60
N PRO A 42 -1.80 -7.68 8.40
CA PRO A 42 -2.15 -8.98 8.96
C PRO A 42 -2.46 -10.04 7.90
N ALA A 43 -3.14 -9.67 6.82
CA ALA A 43 -3.48 -10.59 5.74
C ALA A 43 -2.24 -11.12 5.03
N LEU A 44 -1.30 -10.23 4.68
CA LEU A 44 -0.04 -10.60 4.02
C LEU A 44 0.90 -11.38 4.94
N ALA A 45 0.94 -11.03 6.23
CA ALA A 45 1.75 -11.73 7.22
C ALA A 45 1.20 -13.11 7.61
N SER A 46 -0.07 -13.40 7.29
CA SER A 46 -0.75 -14.66 7.62
C SER A 46 -0.91 -15.59 6.41
N VAL A 47 -0.23 -15.30 5.30
CA VAL A 47 -0.23 -16.19 4.13
C VAL A 47 0.46 -17.51 4.49
N PRO A 48 -0.14 -18.68 4.21
CA PRO A 48 0.51 -19.96 4.45
C PRO A 48 1.84 -20.06 3.68
N PRO A 49 2.83 -20.83 4.18
CA PRO A 49 4.07 -21.08 3.47
C PRO A 49 3.79 -21.57 2.05
N LEU A 50 4.55 -21.06 1.09
CA LEU A 50 4.42 -21.51 -0.29
C LEU A 50 4.89 -22.97 -0.38
N SER A 51 4.27 -23.73 -1.28
CA SER A 51 4.68 -25.11 -1.54
C SER A 51 6.14 -25.13 -2.02
N GLY A 52 7.06 -25.62 -1.18
CA GLY A 52 8.50 -25.66 -1.48
C GLY A 52 9.37 -24.74 -0.62
N GLU A 53 8.78 -23.95 0.29
CA GLU A 53 9.54 -23.27 1.35
C GLU A 53 9.64 -24.20 2.57
N ALA A 54 10.79 -24.90 2.69
CA ALA A 54 11.21 -25.66 3.86
C ALA A 54 12.64 -25.26 4.24
#